data_AF-A0A7X4CPI9-F1
#
_entry.id   AF-A0A7X4CPI9-F1
#
_cell.length_a   1.000
_cell.length_b   1.000
_cell.length_c   1.000
_cell.angle_alpha   90.00
_cell.angle_beta   90.00
_cell.angle_gamma   90.00
#
_symmetry.space_group_name_H-M   'P 1'
#
loop_
_entity.id
_entity.type
_entity.pdbx_description
1 polymer ?
#
loop_
_entity_poly.entity_id
_entity_poly.type
_entity_poly.pdbx_seq_one_letter_code
_entity_poly.pdbx_strand_id
1 'polypeptide(L)'
;MRIVFILVGLICIVSIVLCIPQANAQVDVFVYTETTQWIGQAAAQAEADILIGMITGKNGIGKVVNEGAGALEEWTQNHTKKKENHIIVLFGDIPPVIYPQGNAKPEGSIAEEYLDAGNTFANTADYMFWGLQNRNAEGGLQNMMDIPGILQWDDDTPMKVTPEGKKFTPTLKDYAVDRPFHVDQLANDWELEIAFATNTGEAEGSTRCDPCILRNTKTEARLIQAYQTANQDDPKGEVLAEIILNYYIEAVGAQAVDPAKKLPTLWGDIKSRR
;
A
#
# COMPACT_ATOMS: atom_id res chain seq x y z
N MET A 1 27.20 -72.23 2.47
CA MET A 1 26.02 -71.54 1.92
C MET A 1 25.51 -70.54 2.95
N ARG A 2 25.52 -69.24 2.60
CA ARG A 2 24.54 -68.17 2.94
C ARG A 2 23.92 -68.22 4.37
N ILE A 3 24.09 -67.21 5.24
CA ILE A 3 23.57 -65.84 5.12
C ILE A 3 24.17 -64.92 6.20
N VAL A 4 24.45 -63.68 5.80
CA VAL A 4 24.85 -62.51 6.59
C VAL A 4 23.63 -61.85 7.23
N PHE A 5 23.72 -61.39 8.48
CA PHE A 5 22.82 -60.35 9.01
C PHE A 5 23.64 -59.26 9.72
N ILE A 6 23.64 -58.08 9.11
CA ILE A 6 24.17 -56.82 9.62
C ILE A 6 23.02 -56.14 10.38
N LEU A 7 23.25 -55.75 11.63
CA LEU A 7 22.35 -54.91 12.41
C LEU A 7 22.82 -53.45 12.25
N VAL A 8 22.10 -52.63 11.48
CA VAL A 8 22.27 -51.16 11.47
C VAL A 8 21.17 -50.57 12.34
N GLY A 9 21.56 -49.94 13.45
CA GLY A 9 20.66 -49.14 14.28
C GLY A 9 20.29 -47.84 13.57
N LEU A 10 19.00 -47.68 13.28
CA LEU A 10 18.42 -46.51 12.63
C LEU A 10 18.22 -45.39 13.68
N ILE A 11 19.01 -44.32 13.60
CA ILE A 11 18.73 -43.07 14.32
C ILE A 11 17.74 -42.28 13.47
N CYS A 12 16.46 -42.30 13.84
CA CYS A 12 15.45 -41.41 13.28
C CYS A 12 15.62 -40.00 13.85
N ILE A 13 16.30 -39.11 13.13
CA ILE A 13 16.24 -37.67 13.37
C ILE A 13 14.94 -37.18 12.74
N VAL A 14 13.90 -36.97 13.56
CA VAL A 14 12.69 -36.26 13.14
C VAL A 14 13.03 -34.77 13.11
N SER A 15 13.40 -34.27 11.94
CA SER A 15 13.48 -32.82 11.70
C SER A 15 12.06 -32.27 11.61
N ILE A 16 11.51 -31.83 12.74
CA ILE A 16 10.29 -31.01 12.77
C ILE A 16 10.67 -29.65 12.18
N VAL A 17 10.43 -29.47 10.89
CA VAL A 17 10.42 -28.14 10.27
C VAL A 17 9.19 -27.43 10.84
N LEU A 18 9.39 -26.63 11.89
CA LEU A 18 8.40 -25.65 12.32
C LEU A 18 8.29 -24.61 11.19
N CYS A 19 7.33 -24.79 10.30
CA CYS A 19 6.77 -23.68 9.53
C CYS A 19 6.10 -22.75 10.54
N ILE A 20 6.89 -21.87 11.16
CA ILE A 20 6.33 -20.70 11.85
C ILE A 20 5.79 -19.84 10.71
N PRO A 21 4.47 -19.62 10.59
CA PRO A 21 3.98 -18.59 9.70
C PRO A 21 4.65 -17.28 10.12
N GLN A 22 5.41 -16.67 9.21
CA GLN A 22 5.90 -15.31 9.43
C GLN A 22 4.65 -14.45 9.63
N ALA A 23 4.38 -14.05 10.86
CA ALA A 23 3.39 -13.02 11.11
C ALA A 23 3.89 -11.78 10.37
N ASN A 24 3.09 -11.23 9.46
CA ASN A 24 3.40 -9.93 8.91
C ASN A 24 3.40 -8.92 10.06
N ALA A 25 4.44 -8.09 10.10
CA ALA A 25 4.54 -7.01 11.05
C ALA A 25 3.38 -6.02 10.86
N GLN A 26 3.20 -5.13 11.84
CA GLN A 26 2.28 -4.01 11.66
C GLN A 26 2.68 -3.17 10.44
N VAL A 27 1.70 -2.52 9.84
CA VAL A 27 1.89 -1.57 8.74
C VAL A 27 2.22 -0.20 9.32
N ASP A 28 3.48 0.19 9.21
CA ASP A 28 3.88 1.59 9.37
C ASP A 28 3.42 2.44 8.16
N VAL A 29 3.08 3.70 8.44
CA VAL A 29 2.52 4.65 7.47
C VAL A 29 3.29 5.97 7.55
N PHE A 30 3.83 6.40 6.42
CA PHE A 30 4.42 7.73 6.26
C PHE A 30 3.46 8.60 5.45
N VAL A 31 3.09 9.77 5.97
CA VAL A 31 2.26 10.75 5.27
C VAL A 31 3.14 11.94 4.88
N TYR A 32 3.10 12.35 3.60
CA TYR A 32 3.90 13.45 3.10
C TYR A 32 3.02 14.57 2.56
N THR A 33 3.09 15.75 3.18
CA THR A 33 2.27 16.93 2.85
C THR A 33 3.10 18.18 2.55
N GLU A 34 4.43 18.10 2.54
CA GLU A 34 5.28 19.29 2.37
C GLU A 34 5.20 19.85 0.94
N THR A 35 5.23 18.96 -0.06
CA THR A 35 4.93 19.31 -1.45
C THR A 35 3.68 18.57 -1.89
N THR A 36 2.74 19.31 -2.48
CA THR A 36 1.45 18.79 -2.94
C THR A 36 1.19 19.26 -4.35
N GLN A 37 0.19 18.66 -4.99
CA GLN A 37 -0.23 19.06 -6.32
C GLN A 37 -1.74 18.95 -6.45
N TRP A 38 -2.34 19.93 -7.14
CA TRP A 38 -3.80 20.10 -7.31
C TRP A 38 -4.63 20.18 -6.01
N ILE A 39 -3.97 20.21 -4.86
CA ILE A 39 -4.52 20.55 -3.56
C ILE A 39 -3.57 21.53 -2.88
N GLY A 40 -4.13 22.52 -2.18
CA GLY A 40 -3.32 23.43 -1.36
C GLY A 40 -2.72 22.70 -0.16
N GLN A 41 -1.48 23.06 0.19
CA GLN A 41 -0.73 22.42 1.29
C GLN A 41 -1.54 22.33 2.60
N ALA A 42 -2.23 23.42 2.97
CA ALA A 42 -3.03 23.45 4.20
C ALA A 42 -4.24 22.49 4.15
N ALA A 43 -4.87 22.33 2.98
CA ALA A 43 -5.96 21.38 2.80
C ALA A 43 -5.44 19.93 2.81
N ALA A 44 -4.31 19.67 2.17
CA ALA A 44 -3.65 18.37 2.25
C ALA A 44 -3.26 18.02 3.69
N GLN A 45 -2.75 18.98 4.46
CA GLN A 45 -2.46 18.77 5.88
C GLN A 45 -3.72 18.45 6.69
N ALA A 46 -4.85 19.12 6.43
CA ALA A 46 -6.10 18.84 7.12
C ALA A 46 -6.60 17.40 6.83
N GLU A 47 -6.56 16.96 5.58
CA GLU A 47 -6.91 15.59 5.20
C GLU A 47 -5.92 14.55 5.76
N ALA A 48 -4.63 14.89 5.79
CA ALA A 48 -3.61 14.05 6.46
C ALA A 48 -3.88 13.91 7.95
N ASP A 49 -4.26 14.98 8.64
CA ASP A 49 -4.57 14.95 10.07
C ASP A 49 -5.80 14.07 10.36
N ILE A 50 -6.82 14.11 9.49
CA ILE A 50 -7.99 13.21 9.55
C ILE A 50 -7.55 11.75 9.39
N LEU A 51 -6.79 11.45 8.33
CA LEU A 51 -6.26 10.11 8.07
C LEU A 51 -5.47 9.58 9.28
N ILE A 52 -4.49 10.34 9.75
CA ILE A 52 -3.61 9.99 10.87
C ILE A 52 -4.44 9.76 12.14
N GLY A 53 -5.38 10.65 12.45
CA GLY A 53 -6.26 10.54 13.61
C GLY A 53 -7.14 9.29 13.58
N MET A 54 -7.55 8.84 12.39
CA MET A 54 -8.37 7.64 12.23
C MET A 54 -7.57 6.34 12.34
N ILE A 55 -6.36 6.27 11.79
CA ILE A 55 -5.58 5.02 11.72
C ILE A 55 -4.67 4.79 12.93
N THR A 56 -4.23 5.84 13.62
CA THR A 56 -3.26 5.72 14.71
C THR A 56 -3.81 4.87 15.85
N GLY A 57 -3.04 3.87 16.28
CA GLY A 57 -3.41 2.97 17.38
C GLY A 57 -4.46 1.91 17.01
N LYS A 58 -4.84 1.79 15.74
CA LYS A 58 -5.70 0.72 15.25
C LYS A 58 -4.92 -0.60 15.10
N ASN A 59 -5.63 -1.72 15.18
CA ASN A 59 -5.02 -3.04 15.02
C ASN A 59 -4.40 -3.17 13.62
N GLY A 60 -3.21 -3.77 13.55
CA GLY A 60 -2.45 -3.91 12.32
C GLY A 60 -1.70 -2.65 11.88
N ILE A 61 -1.97 -1.49 12.47
CA ILE A 61 -1.23 -0.24 12.22
C ILE A 61 -0.07 -0.11 13.22
N GLY A 62 1.10 0.24 12.72
CA GLY A 62 2.31 0.46 13.48
C GLY A 62 2.59 1.95 13.70
N LYS A 63 3.80 2.40 13.38
CA LYS A 63 4.18 3.81 13.45
C LYS A 63 3.50 4.60 12.33
N VAL A 64 2.86 5.70 12.70
CA VAL A 64 2.31 6.68 11.75
C VAL A 64 3.06 7.98 11.92
N VAL A 65 3.64 8.50 10.84
CA VAL A 65 4.42 9.75 10.86
C VAL A 65 3.97 10.69 9.76
N ASN A 66 4.12 11.99 10.01
CA ASN A 66 3.98 13.04 9.02
C ASN A 66 5.17 13.99 9.18
N GLU A 67 6.15 13.86 8.30
CA GLU A 67 7.44 14.52 8.40
C GLU A 67 7.90 15.00 7.00
N GLY A 68 8.94 15.83 6.95
CA GLY A 68 9.43 16.43 5.70
C GLY A 68 10.30 15.49 4.84
N ALA A 69 10.74 16.01 3.70
CA ALA A 69 11.41 15.24 2.65
C ALA A 69 12.67 14.49 3.12
N GLY A 70 13.49 15.07 4.00
CA GLY A 70 14.67 14.38 4.54
C GLY A 70 14.32 13.14 5.37
N ALA A 71 13.26 13.21 6.17
CA ALA A 71 12.77 12.07 6.93
C ALA A 71 12.11 11.03 6.02
N LEU A 72 11.42 11.46 4.96
CA LEU A 72 10.84 10.56 3.96
C LEU A 72 11.93 9.71 3.28
N GLU A 73 13.04 10.31 2.86
CA GLU A 73 14.13 9.58 2.21
C GLU A 73 14.69 8.47 3.11
N GLU A 74 15.10 8.84 4.33
CA GLU A 74 15.64 7.88 5.31
C GLU A 74 14.61 6.82 5.71
N TRP A 75 13.36 7.24 5.93
CA TRP A 75 12.28 6.31 6.28
C TRP A 75 12.04 5.32 5.15
N THR A 76 11.97 5.78 3.90
CA THR A 76 11.73 4.90 2.74
C THR A 76 12.83 3.84 2.64
N GLN A 77 14.11 4.25 2.71
CA GLN A 77 15.24 3.32 2.70
C GLN A 77 15.19 2.28 3.84
N ASN A 78 14.82 2.71 5.06
CA ASN A 78 14.74 1.83 6.22
C ASN A 78 13.56 0.83 6.17
N HIS A 79 12.52 1.14 5.38
CA HIS A 79 11.31 0.32 5.21
C HIS A 79 11.30 -0.40 3.85
N THR A 80 12.38 -0.31 3.05
CA THR A 80 12.60 -1.13 1.86
C THR A 80 13.11 -2.51 2.25
N LYS A 81 12.22 -3.33 2.83
CA LYS A 81 12.47 -4.76 3.06
C LYS A 81 11.30 -5.58 2.54
N LYS A 82 11.62 -6.79 2.07
CA LYS A 82 10.64 -7.64 1.40
C LYS A 82 9.45 -7.96 2.31
N LYS A 83 8.24 -7.72 1.78
CA LYS A 83 6.95 -8.10 2.37
C LYS A 83 6.63 -7.41 3.70
N GLU A 84 7.12 -6.19 3.93
CA GLU A 84 6.71 -5.40 5.10
C GLU A 84 5.36 -4.66 4.88
N ASN A 85 4.95 -4.45 3.61
CA ASN A 85 3.65 -3.84 3.22
C ASN A 85 3.40 -2.46 3.84
N HIS A 86 4.45 -1.67 4.05
CA HIS A 86 4.37 -0.31 4.57
C HIS A 86 3.72 0.64 3.56
N ILE A 87 3.16 1.76 4.02
CA ILE A 87 2.44 2.71 3.15
C ILE A 87 3.13 4.08 3.18
N ILE A 88 3.39 4.65 2.00
CA ILE A 88 3.64 6.09 1.83
C ILE A 88 2.39 6.73 1.24
N VAL A 89 1.86 7.75 1.90
CA VAL A 89 0.69 8.52 1.46
C VAL A 89 1.13 9.86 0.90
N LEU A 90 0.78 10.11 -0.36
CA LEU A 90 1.12 11.32 -1.13
C LEU A 90 -0.15 12.12 -1.46
N PHE A 91 0.03 13.43 -1.66
CA PHE A 91 -1.02 14.36 -2.08
C PHE A 91 -0.67 14.98 -3.43
N GLY A 92 -0.51 14.13 -4.44
CA GLY A 92 -0.33 14.50 -5.84
C GLY A 92 1.11 14.77 -6.27
N ASP A 93 2.06 14.80 -5.33
CA ASP A 93 3.48 14.97 -5.65
C ASP A 93 4.32 13.78 -5.18
N ILE A 94 5.22 13.30 -6.04
CA ILE A 94 6.33 12.45 -5.61
C ILE A 94 7.59 13.30 -5.35
N PRO A 95 8.16 13.23 -4.15
CA PRO A 95 9.33 14.05 -3.80
C PRO A 95 10.61 13.64 -4.56
N PRO A 96 11.41 14.61 -5.05
CA PRO A 96 12.65 14.33 -5.77
C PRO A 96 13.70 13.54 -4.98
N VAL A 97 13.61 13.58 -3.65
CA VAL A 97 14.51 12.85 -2.73
C VAL A 97 14.35 11.33 -2.85
N ILE A 98 13.16 10.84 -3.22
CA ILE A 98 12.91 9.40 -3.41
C ILE A 98 12.79 9.01 -4.89
N TYR A 99 12.41 9.94 -5.77
CA TYR A 99 12.36 9.73 -7.21
C TYR A 99 12.86 10.96 -7.99
N PRO A 100 14.10 10.92 -8.52
CA PRO A 100 14.74 12.06 -9.18
C PRO A 100 13.95 12.66 -10.34
N GLN A 101 14.01 13.98 -10.46
CA GLN A 101 13.30 14.76 -11.49
C GLN A 101 13.68 14.33 -12.91
N GLY A 102 12.75 14.48 -13.85
CA GLY A 102 12.98 14.19 -15.26
C GLY A 102 13.08 12.69 -15.55
N ASN A 103 12.50 11.85 -14.67
CA ASN A 103 12.67 10.40 -14.72
C ASN A 103 14.15 9.99 -14.81
N ALA A 104 15.04 10.72 -14.12
CA ALA A 104 16.49 10.55 -14.27
C ALA A 104 17.02 9.23 -13.69
N LYS A 105 16.22 8.56 -12.86
CA LYS A 105 16.49 7.23 -12.33
C LYS A 105 15.21 6.40 -12.42
N PRO A 106 14.83 5.95 -13.63
CA PRO A 106 13.61 5.19 -13.84
C PRO A 106 13.71 3.78 -13.24
N GLU A 107 14.95 3.31 -13.04
CA GLU A 107 15.29 2.01 -12.47
C GLU A 107 16.19 2.17 -11.23
N GLY A 108 15.93 1.38 -10.18
CA GLY A 108 16.61 1.42 -8.89
C GLY A 108 16.46 2.74 -8.12
N SER A 109 15.43 3.54 -8.35
CA SER A 109 15.16 4.70 -7.47
C SER A 109 14.75 4.25 -6.06
N ILE A 110 14.84 5.13 -5.06
CA ILE A 110 14.43 4.77 -3.69
C ILE A 110 12.95 4.39 -3.65
N ALA A 111 12.11 5.14 -4.38
CA ALA A 111 10.67 4.87 -4.47
C ALA A 111 10.36 3.54 -5.17
N GLU A 112 11.08 3.23 -6.25
CA GLU A 112 10.90 1.97 -6.98
C GLU A 112 11.43 0.77 -6.20
N GLU A 113 12.61 0.85 -5.58
CA GLU A 113 13.11 -0.22 -4.71
C GLU A 113 12.14 -0.48 -3.55
N TYR A 114 11.53 0.57 -2.99
CA TYR A 114 10.50 0.47 -1.97
C TYR A 114 9.25 -0.25 -2.48
N LEU A 115 8.77 0.09 -3.68
CA LEU A 115 7.63 -0.57 -4.32
C LEU A 115 7.96 -2.03 -4.62
N ASP A 116 9.12 -2.33 -5.21
CA ASP A 116 9.59 -3.68 -5.54
C ASP A 116 9.82 -4.58 -4.32
N ALA A 117 10.04 -4.00 -3.15
CA ALA A 117 10.05 -4.72 -1.89
C ALA A 117 8.65 -5.21 -1.45
N GLY A 118 7.59 -4.84 -2.18
CA GLY A 118 6.20 -5.21 -1.89
C GLY A 118 5.50 -4.20 -0.99
N ASN A 119 6.00 -2.97 -0.89
CA ASN A 119 5.32 -1.91 -0.15
C ASN A 119 4.33 -1.16 -1.04
N THR A 120 3.69 -0.15 -0.45
CA THR A 120 2.53 0.51 -1.03
C THR A 120 2.71 2.02 -1.11
N PHE A 121 2.31 2.60 -2.24
CA PHE A 121 2.02 4.02 -2.33
C PHE A 121 0.51 4.23 -2.35
N ALA A 122 0.04 5.15 -1.53
CA ALA A 122 -1.30 5.72 -1.61
C ALA A 122 -1.20 7.16 -2.12
N ASN A 123 -2.11 7.58 -2.98
CA ASN A 123 -2.10 8.93 -3.55
C ASN A 123 -3.50 9.52 -3.70
N THR A 124 -3.59 10.84 -3.56
CA THR A 124 -4.79 11.64 -3.79
C THR A 124 -4.46 12.97 -4.45
N ALA A 125 -5.49 13.70 -4.91
CA ALA A 125 -5.43 15.04 -5.53
C ALA A 125 -4.87 15.15 -6.96
N ASP A 126 -3.75 14.53 -7.33
CA ASP A 126 -3.24 14.55 -8.73
C ASP A 126 -2.64 13.21 -9.16
N TYR A 127 -2.38 13.04 -10.45
CA TYR A 127 -1.73 11.91 -11.10
C TYR A 127 -0.58 11.32 -10.26
N MET A 128 -0.62 10.00 -10.04
CA MET A 128 0.36 9.30 -9.21
C MET A 128 1.76 9.39 -9.81
N PHE A 129 2.73 9.83 -9.01
CA PHE A 129 4.14 9.99 -9.41
C PHE A 129 4.43 11.10 -10.44
N TRP A 130 3.48 12.00 -10.69
CA TRP A 130 3.60 13.09 -11.68
C TRP A 130 4.76 14.07 -11.42
N GLY A 131 4.88 14.51 -10.16
CA GLY A 131 5.85 15.52 -9.78
C GLY A 131 5.38 16.96 -10.10
N LEU A 132 5.46 17.86 -9.12
CA LEU A 132 5.11 19.27 -9.21
C LEU A 132 5.73 19.90 -10.47
N GLN A 133 4.94 20.66 -11.22
CA GLN A 133 5.35 21.26 -12.51
C GLN A 133 5.77 20.23 -13.58
N ASN A 134 5.13 19.06 -13.60
CA ASN A 134 5.32 18.02 -14.61
C ASN A 134 6.76 17.49 -14.62
N ARG A 135 7.41 17.42 -13.45
CA ARG A 135 8.80 16.97 -13.35
C ARG A 135 9.02 15.58 -13.94
N ASN A 136 8.06 14.68 -13.76
CA ASN A 136 8.12 13.31 -14.24
C ASN A 136 7.00 12.99 -15.23
N ALA A 137 5.90 13.75 -15.18
CA ALA A 137 4.74 13.60 -16.05
C ALA A 137 4.24 12.13 -16.04
N GLU A 138 3.68 11.64 -17.14
CA GLU A 138 3.19 10.26 -17.26
C GLU A 138 4.31 9.22 -17.04
N GLY A 139 5.55 9.61 -17.34
CA GLY A 139 6.73 8.75 -17.20
C GLY A 139 6.95 8.26 -15.77
N GLY A 140 6.53 9.04 -14.76
CA GLY A 140 6.63 8.62 -13.36
C GLY A 140 5.87 7.32 -13.09
N LEU A 141 4.60 7.25 -13.49
CA LEU A 141 3.78 6.04 -13.34
C LEU A 141 4.23 4.91 -14.26
N GLN A 142 4.57 5.22 -15.51
CA GLN A 142 5.00 4.23 -16.49
C GLN A 142 6.25 3.48 -16.02
N ASN A 143 7.20 4.18 -15.41
CA ASN A 143 8.40 3.57 -14.85
C ASN A 143 8.08 2.78 -13.58
N MET A 144 7.33 3.34 -12.62
CA MET A 144 7.00 2.63 -11.37
C MET A 144 6.19 1.35 -11.58
N MET A 145 5.40 1.27 -12.66
CA MET A 145 4.62 0.08 -12.98
C MET A 145 5.32 -0.85 -13.99
N ASP A 146 6.41 -0.44 -14.61
CA ASP A 146 6.97 -1.10 -15.81
C ASP A 146 5.97 -1.27 -16.96
N ILE A 147 4.99 -0.37 -17.10
CA ILE A 147 3.97 -0.44 -18.16
C ILE A 147 4.12 0.78 -19.08
N PRO A 148 4.82 0.65 -20.22
CA PRO A 148 4.87 1.71 -21.21
C PRO A 148 3.48 2.08 -21.71
N GLY A 149 3.12 3.36 -21.59
CA GLY A 149 1.84 3.88 -22.08
C GLY A 149 0.64 3.69 -21.16
N ILE A 150 0.80 3.17 -19.93
CA ILE A 150 -0.27 3.25 -18.91
C ILE A 150 -0.61 4.72 -18.67
N LEU A 151 -1.91 4.99 -18.58
CA LEU A 151 -2.46 6.32 -18.33
C LEU A 151 -3.29 6.34 -17.04
N GLN A 152 -3.22 7.50 -16.39
CA GLN A 152 -4.10 7.89 -15.30
C GLN A 152 -4.68 9.28 -15.64
N TRP A 153 -5.36 9.40 -16.78
CA TRP A 153 -5.75 10.70 -17.34
C TRP A 153 -7.07 10.62 -18.10
N ASP A 154 -8.07 11.31 -17.57
CA ASP A 154 -9.26 11.75 -18.29
C ASP A 154 -9.57 13.20 -17.81
N ASP A 155 -10.83 13.63 -17.82
CA ASP A 155 -11.31 14.85 -17.18
C ASP A 155 -12.79 14.63 -16.79
N ASP A 156 -13.22 15.08 -15.59
CA ASP A 156 -14.63 15.04 -15.14
C ASP A 156 -15.33 13.67 -15.31
N THR A 157 -14.61 12.57 -15.13
CA THR A 157 -15.13 11.21 -15.39
C THR A 157 -16.07 10.77 -14.27
N PRO A 158 -17.35 10.46 -14.54
CA PRO A 158 -18.28 10.06 -13.49
C PRO A 158 -17.95 8.68 -12.92
N MET A 159 -17.65 8.63 -11.62
CA MET A 159 -17.43 7.41 -10.84
C MET A 159 -18.69 7.06 -10.04
N LYS A 160 -19.06 5.78 -10.09
CA LYS A 160 -20.14 5.19 -9.31
C LYS A 160 -19.57 4.23 -8.29
N VAL A 161 -20.05 4.31 -7.05
CA VAL A 161 -19.60 3.45 -5.97
C VAL A 161 -20.04 2.01 -6.21
N THR A 162 -19.07 1.09 -6.19
CA THR A 162 -19.28 -0.36 -6.34
C THR A 162 -19.90 -0.98 -5.08
N PRO A 163 -20.39 -2.23 -5.13
CA PRO A 163 -20.77 -2.96 -3.92
C PRO A 163 -19.65 -3.02 -2.88
N GLU A 164 -18.41 -3.23 -3.32
CA GLU A 164 -17.20 -3.23 -2.49
C GLU A 164 -16.94 -1.86 -1.87
N GLY A 165 -17.08 -0.78 -2.63
CA GLY A 165 -16.97 0.59 -2.12
C GLY A 165 -17.98 0.87 -1.02
N LYS A 166 -19.25 0.49 -1.20
CA LYS A 166 -20.26 0.65 -0.14
C LYS A 166 -19.93 -0.12 1.13
N LYS A 167 -19.27 -1.27 1.00
CA LYS A 167 -18.88 -2.14 2.12
C LYS A 167 -17.67 -1.59 2.88
N PHE A 168 -16.63 -1.20 2.14
CA PHE A 168 -15.32 -0.90 2.74
C PHE A 168 -15.06 0.60 2.91
N THR A 169 -15.76 1.46 2.17
CA THR A 169 -15.62 2.92 2.23
C THR A 169 -16.99 3.59 2.39
N PRO A 170 -17.66 3.47 3.55
CA PRO A 170 -19.02 3.99 3.73
C PRO A 170 -19.16 5.51 3.58
N THR A 171 -18.06 6.28 3.67
CA THR A 171 -18.06 7.72 3.41
C THR A 171 -18.03 8.04 1.90
N LEU A 172 -17.55 7.13 1.06
CA LEU A 172 -17.47 7.31 -0.39
C LEU A 172 -18.87 7.44 -1.02
N LYS A 173 -19.00 8.41 -1.93
CA LYS A 173 -20.20 8.68 -2.73
C LYS A 173 -19.82 8.82 -4.19
N ASP A 174 -20.81 8.70 -5.08
CA ASP A 174 -20.64 8.97 -6.50
C ASP A 174 -20.08 10.39 -6.69
N TYR A 175 -19.10 10.54 -7.58
CA TYR A 175 -18.38 11.79 -7.80
C TYR A 175 -17.78 11.81 -9.22
N ALA A 176 -17.12 12.90 -9.59
CA ALA A 176 -16.36 12.99 -10.84
C ALA A 176 -14.86 13.07 -10.55
N VAL A 177 -14.06 12.46 -11.41
CA VAL A 177 -12.59 12.36 -11.25
C VAL A 177 -11.86 12.72 -12.53
N ASP A 178 -10.72 13.40 -12.41
CA ASP A 178 -9.90 13.82 -13.54
C ASP A 178 -8.83 12.78 -13.90
N ARG A 179 -8.39 11.99 -12.92
CA ARG A 179 -7.24 11.09 -13.05
C ARG A 179 -7.57 9.67 -12.57
N PRO A 180 -8.59 9.01 -13.15
CA PRO A 180 -8.85 7.61 -12.87
C PRO A 180 -7.73 6.73 -13.42
N PHE A 181 -7.47 5.58 -12.81
CA PHE A 181 -6.61 4.56 -13.42
C PHE A 181 -7.31 3.95 -14.63
N HIS A 182 -6.57 3.75 -15.73
CA HIS A 182 -7.07 3.03 -16.89
C HIS A 182 -6.83 1.53 -16.71
N VAL A 183 -7.76 0.84 -16.06
CA VAL A 183 -7.59 -0.59 -15.70
C VAL A 183 -7.58 -1.51 -16.93
N ASP A 184 -8.10 -1.04 -18.06
CA ASP A 184 -8.04 -1.73 -19.36
C ASP A 184 -6.63 -1.74 -19.98
N GLN A 185 -5.72 -0.93 -19.44
CA GLN A 185 -4.33 -0.83 -19.89
C GLN A 185 -3.35 -1.56 -18.96
N LEU A 186 -3.84 -2.23 -17.91
CA LEU A 186 -3.00 -3.05 -17.04
C LEU A 186 -2.34 -4.18 -17.84
N ALA A 187 -1.08 -4.43 -17.51
CA ALA A 187 -0.23 -5.40 -18.18
C ALA A 187 0.82 -5.93 -17.21
N ASN A 188 1.63 -6.86 -17.70
CA ASN A 188 2.69 -7.52 -16.94
C ASN A 188 2.13 -8.16 -15.65
N ASP A 189 2.78 -7.90 -14.52
CA ASP A 189 2.42 -8.48 -13.23
C ASP A 189 1.36 -7.65 -12.48
N TRP A 190 0.80 -6.57 -13.06
CA TRP A 190 -0.19 -5.72 -12.40
C TRP A 190 -1.63 -6.15 -12.68
N GLU A 191 -2.44 -6.20 -11.63
CA GLU A 191 -3.87 -6.47 -11.70
C GLU A 191 -4.69 -5.47 -10.87
N LEU A 192 -5.96 -5.32 -11.21
CA LEU A 192 -6.93 -4.66 -10.34
C LEU A 192 -7.29 -5.60 -9.19
N GLU A 193 -6.84 -5.29 -7.98
CA GLU A 193 -7.14 -6.08 -6.77
C GLU A 193 -8.55 -5.80 -6.26
N ILE A 194 -8.93 -4.52 -6.20
CA ILE A 194 -10.28 -4.08 -5.81
C ILE A 194 -10.57 -2.68 -6.35
N ALA A 195 -11.83 -2.44 -6.75
CA ALA A 195 -12.32 -1.10 -7.07
C ALA A 195 -13.45 -0.70 -6.13
N PHE A 196 -13.33 0.47 -5.51
CA PHE A 196 -14.34 1.03 -4.62
C PHE A 196 -15.33 1.93 -5.38
N ALA A 197 -14.88 2.55 -6.47
CA ALA A 197 -15.75 3.16 -7.46
C ALA A 197 -15.17 3.01 -8.87
N THR A 198 -16.06 2.93 -9.85
CA THR A 198 -15.72 2.75 -11.27
C THR A 198 -16.62 3.57 -12.17
N ASN A 199 -16.26 3.73 -13.44
CA ASN A 199 -17.13 4.40 -14.43
C ASN A 199 -18.47 3.67 -14.68
N THR A 200 -18.58 2.39 -14.32
CA THR A 200 -19.80 1.59 -14.52
C THR A 200 -20.57 1.36 -13.21
N GLY A 201 -19.91 1.44 -12.06
CA GLY A 201 -20.43 1.00 -10.76
C GLY A 201 -20.22 -0.48 -10.47
N GLU A 202 -19.55 -1.20 -11.39
CA GLU A 202 -19.20 -2.61 -11.28
C GLU A 202 -17.68 -2.75 -11.52
N ALA A 203 -17.03 -3.74 -10.90
CA ALA A 203 -15.62 -4.01 -11.16
C ALA A 203 -15.42 -4.71 -12.53
N GLU A 204 -16.26 -5.71 -12.83
CA GLU A 204 -16.15 -6.47 -14.08
C GLU A 204 -16.53 -5.59 -15.29
N GLY A 205 -15.64 -5.58 -16.29
CA GLY A 205 -15.86 -4.83 -17.53
C GLY A 205 -15.70 -3.30 -17.40
N SER A 206 -15.34 -2.78 -16.23
CA SER A 206 -14.93 -1.39 -16.10
C SER A 206 -13.57 -1.14 -16.74
N THR A 207 -13.40 0.06 -17.29
CA THR A 207 -12.13 0.54 -17.84
C THR A 207 -11.49 1.62 -16.96
N ARG A 208 -12.20 2.12 -15.94
CA ARG A 208 -11.74 3.23 -15.07
C ARG A 208 -12.07 2.96 -13.62
N CYS A 209 -11.11 3.18 -12.73
CA CYS A 209 -11.35 3.12 -11.30
C CYS A 209 -10.71 4.29 -10.55
N ASP A 210 -11.45 4.82 -9.59
CA ASP A 210 -11.00 5.68 -8.50
C ASP A 210 -12.17 5.77 -7.49
N PRO A 211 -11.99 5.44 -6.20
CA PRO A 211 -10.81 4.83 -5.60
C PRO A 211 -10.64 3.36 -5.98
N CYS A 212 -9.39 2.88 -5.99
CA CYS A 212 -9.07 1.46 -6.21
C CYS A 212 -7.67 1.10 -5.69
N ILE A 213 -7.40 -0.21 -5.65
CA ILE A 213 -6.08 -0.78 -5.38
C ILE A 213 -5.65 -1.61 -6.58
N LEU A 214 -4.46 -1.30 -7.10
CA LEU A 214 -3.75 -2.13 -8.06
C LEU A 214 -2.69 -2.94 -7.32
N ARG A 215 -2.48 -4.20 -7.71
CA ARG A 215 -1.51 -5.11 -7.09
C ARG A 215 -0.53 -5.63 -8.12
N ASN A 216 0.75 -5.59 -7.80
CA ASN A 216 1.77 -6.33 -8.53
C ASN A 216 1.83 -7.76 -7.97
N THR A 217 1.43 -8.75 -8.76
CA THR A 217 1.33 -10.17 -8.40
C THR A 217 2.68 -10.85 -8.16
N LYS A 218 3.79 -10.23 -8.56
CA LYS A 218 5.14 -10.76 -8.38
C LYS A 218 5.82 -10.22 -7.13
N THR A 219 5.67 -8.91 -6.87
CA THR A 219 6.30 -8.24 -5.72
C THR A 219 5.36 -8.10 -4.52
N GLU A 220 4.06 -8.28 -4.72
CA GLU A 220 2.97 -7.97 -3.77
C GLU A 220 2.80 -6.46 -3.49
N ALA A 221 3.47 -5.62 -4.27
CA ALA A 221 3.37 -4.18 -4.17
C ALA A 221 1.96 -3.69 -4.52
N ARG A 222 1.55 -2.56 -3.95
CA ARG A 222 0.24 -1.98 -4.24
C ARG A 222 0.31 -0.50 -4.53
N LEU A 223 -0.58 -0.05 -5.41
CA LEU A 223 -0.89 1.35 -5.63
C LEU A 223 -2.34 1.59 -5.22
N ILE A 224 -2.55 2.48 -4.27
CA ILE A 224 -3.86 2.91 -3.81
C ILE A 224 -4.08 4.32 -4.34
N GLN A 225 -5.20 4.56 -5.02
CA GLN A 225 -5.62 5.93 -5.33
C GLN A 225 -6.99 6.22 -4.78
N ALA A 226 -7.20 7.48 -4.39
CA ALA A 226 -8.50 8.00 -3.99
C ALA A 226 -8.61 9.49 -4.36
N TYR A 227 -9.68 9.90 -5.03
CA TYR A 227 -10.00 11.29 -5.36
C TYR A 227 -8.87 12.04 -6.09
N GLN A 228 -8.50 11.54 -7.27
CA GLN A 228 -7.50 12.16 -8.11
C GLN A 228 -8.12 13.30 -8.94
N THR A 229 -8.54 14.36 -8.23
CA THR A 229 -9.31 15.50 -8.75
C THR A 229 -8.76 16.83 -8.25
N ALA A 230 -8.79 17.85 -9.10
CA ALA A 230 -8.24 19.16 -8.76
C ALA A 230 -9.10 20.00 -7.80
N ASN A 231 -8.55 20.32 -6.62
CA ASN A 231 -9.11 21.23 -5.61
C ASN A 231 -10.57 20.94 -5.19
N GLN A 232 -11.00 19.69 -5.32
CA GLN A 232 -12.33 19.26 -4.89
C GLN A 232 -12.33 18.95 -3.39
N ASP A 233 -13.38 19.41 -2.69
CA ASP A 233 -13.60 19.23 -1.26
C ASP A 233 -14.16 17.82 -0.96
N ASP A 234 -13.38 16.80 -1.32
CA ASP A 234 -13.68 15.40 -1.04
C ASP A 234 -13.08 14.95 0.29
N PRO A 235 -13.69 13.97 0.96
CA PRO A 235 -13.18 13.38 2.20
C PRO A 235 -11.98 12.44 1.94
N LYS A 236 -10.87 12.98 1.42
CA LYS A 236 -9.68 12.26 0.97
C LYS A 236 -9.05 11.43 2.09
N GLY A 237 -8.83 12.05 3.24
CA GLY A 237 -8.22 11.41 4.41
C GLY A 237 -9.11 10.35 5.03
N GLU A 238 -10.40 10.62 5.11
CA GLU A 238 -11.39 9.68 5.68
C GLU A 238 -11.53 8.43 4.81
N VAL A 239 -11.70 8.58 3.49
CA VAL A 239 -11.83 7.43 2.58
C VAL A 239 -10.52 6.64 2.50
N LEU A 240 -9.35 7.28 2.48
CA LEU A 240 -8.08 6.55 2.56
C LEU A 240 -7.96 5.77 3.88
N ALA A 241 -8.39 6.34 5.00
CA ALA A 241 -8.40 5.63 6.28
C ALA A 241 -9.33 4.40 6.25
N GLU A 242 -10.51 4.54 5.64
CA GLU A 242 -11.45 3.43 5.46
C GLU A 242 -10.86 2.32 4.59
N ILE A 243 -10.23 2.65 3.46
CA ILE A 243 -9.55 1.67 2.59
C ILE A 243 -8.47 0.92 3.40
N ILE A 244 -7.66 1.65 4.17
CA ILE A 244 -6.58 1.06 4.96
C ILE A 244 -7.15 0.11 6.02
N LEU A 245 -8.08 0.60 6.84
CA LEU A 245 -8.56 -0.12 8.02
C LEU A 245 -9.53 -1.26 7.68
N ASN A 246 -10.39 -1.06 6.68
CA ASN A 246 -11.47 -2.00 6.38
C ASN A 246 -11.08 -3.04 5.33
N TYR A 247 -10.00 -2.81 4.57
CA TYR A 247 -9.55 -3.71 3.51
C TYR A 247 -8.06 -4.02 3.58
N TYR A 248 -7.19 -3.02 3.45
CA TYR A 248 -5.75 -3.22 3.22
C TYR A 248 -5.09 -4.07 4.30
N ILE A 249 -5.35 -3.77 5.58
CA ILE A 249 -4.75 -4.46 6.72
C ILE A 249 -5.07 -5.96 6.71
N GLU A 250 -6.31 -6.33 6.37
CA GLU A 250 -6.71 -7.73 6.21
C GLU A 250 -6.07 -8.35 4.96
N ALA A 251 -6.09 -7.63 3.83
CA ALA A 251 -5.54 -8.11 2.55
C ALA A 251 -4.05 -8.43 2.63
N VAL A 252 -3.26 -7.63 3.36
CA VAL A 252 -1.83 -7.89 3.58
C VAL A 252 -1.56 -8.78 4.81
N GLY A 253 -2.60 -9.23 5.51
CA GLY A 253 -2.48 -10.09 6.70
C GLY A 253 -1.74 -9.43 7.86
N ALA A 254 -1.78 -8.11 7.98
CA ALA A 254 -1.12 -7.38 9.05
C ALA A 254 -1.79 -7.69 10.40
N GLN A 255 -1.00 -8.20 11.35
CA GLN A 255 -1.49 -8.59 12.66
C GLN A 255 -1.20 -7.48 13.68
N ALA A 256 -2.09 -7.32 14.67
CA ALA A 256 -1.70 -6.61 15.88
C ALA A 256 -0.53 -7.38 16.51
N VAL A 257 0.60 -6.72 16.75
CA VAL A 257 1.57 -7.28 17.70
C VAL A 257 0.83 -7.41 19.02
N ASP A 258 0.65 -8.65 19.47
CA ASP A 258 0.13 -8.90 20.80
C ASP A 258 1.12 -8.27 21.81
N PRO A 259 0.76 -7.21 22.56
CA PRO A 259 1.60 -6.71 23.65
C PRO A 259 1.75 -7.79 24.75
N ALA A 260 0.96 -8.87 24.66
CA ALA A 260 0.89 -9.99 25.58
C ALA A 260 1.39 -11.33 25.03
N LYS A 261 2.32 -11.34 24.04
CA LYS A 261 3.41 -12.35 24.05
C LYS A 261 4.40 -12.06 25.19
N LYS A 262 3.82 -12.03 26.39
CA LYS A 262 4.41 -12.30 27.68
C LYS A 262 5.09 -13.66 27.60
N LEU A 263 6.40 -13.70 27.38
CA LEU A 263 7.22 -14.79 27.92
C LEU A 263 7.07 -14.75 29.47
N PRO A 264 6.98 -15.87 30.20
CA PRO A 264 6.25 -17.10 29.96
C PRO A 264 5.37 -17.45 31.19
N THR A 265 4.04 -17.44 31.07
CA THR A 265 3.16 -17.96 32.15
C THR A 265 3.33 -19.47 32.38
N LEU A 266 4.03 -20.19 31.49
CA LEU A 266 4.32 -21.62 31.64
C LEU A 266 5.35 -21.94 32.77
N TRP A 267 6.11 -20.96 33.29
CA TRP A 267 7.04 -21.20 34.40
C TRP A 267 6.40 -21.10 35.79
N GLY A 268 5.23 -20.44 35.90
CA GLY A 268 4.45 -20.39 37.14
C GLY A 268 3.75 -21.72 37.43
N ASP A 269 3.25 -22.40 36.39
CA ASP A 269 2.47 -23.63 36.53
C ASP A 269 3.32 -24.91 36.71
N ILE A 270 4.61 -24.87 36.37
CA ILE A 270 5.55 -25.98 36.63
C ILE A 270 6.07 -25.96 38.07
N LYS A 271 6.04 -24.80 38.75
CA LYS A 271 6.45 -24.69 40.17
C LYS A 271 5.31 -24.93 41.16
N SER A 272 4.05 -24.92 40.72
CA SER A 272 2.89 -25.20 41.57
C SER A 272 2.48 -26.67 41.58
N ARG A 273 3.11 -27.53 40.76
CA ARG A 273 2.99 -28.99 40.81
C ARG A 273 4.25 -29.62 41.39
N ARG A 274 4.42 -29.49 42.70
CA ARG A 274 5.19 -30.42 43.55
C ARG A 274 4.23 -31.14 44.46
#